data_AF-A0A921NB35-F1
#
_entry.id   AF-A0A921NB35-F1
#
_cell.length_a   1.000
_cell.length_b   1.000
_cell.length_c   1.000
_cell.angle_alpha   90.00
_cell.angle_beta   90.00
_cell.angle_gamma   90.00
#
_symmetry.space_group_name_H-M   'P 1'
#
loop_
_entity.id
_entity.type
_entity.pdbx_description
1 polymer ?
#
loop_
_entity_poly.entity_id
_entity_poly.type
_entity_poly.pdbx_seq_one_letter_code
_entity_poly.pdbx_strand_id
1 'polypeptide(L)'
;MNDYFYQGAMMECFTEAKRVLATSEDLDERALAEKYVALFTEYEYEKYPKITHYLERQEIERADESYEVLDEVQEIRSHKEEAAFTARVTALEQRAKTGNSEERATSFAVQGELFILAHHYREAVHCFEQAIAANPNKGLYWGLTGQAMHRFGFMPFDALGFLEQAIKLDATNARWHWNQALVLMQLAKDLQEPAFLANAAITLEHALTLCREEQLSLRAAIQTTYDEMENYVFS
;
A
#
# COMPACT_ATOMS: atom_id res chain seq x y z
N MET A 1 20.33 1.11 -8.36
CA MET A 1 19.56 -0.09 -7.95
C MET A 1 19.46 -0.18 -6.43
N ASN A 2 20.58 -0.31 -5.70
CA ASN A 2 20.57 -0.37 -4.23
C ASN A 2 19.79 0.78 -3.58
N ASP A 3 19.95 2.01 -4.10
CA ASP A 3 19.20 3.16 -3.58
C ASP A 3 17.69 2.92 -3.62
N TYR A 4 17.16 2.50 -4.78
CA TYR A 4 15.73 2.14 -4.91
C TYR A 4 15.34 1.00 -3.97
N PHE A 5 16.17 -0.04 -3.89
CA PHE A 5 15.90 -1.19 -3.03
C PHE A 5 15.74 -0.77 -1.56
N TYR A 6 16.71 -0.04 -1.01
CA TYR A 6 16.67 0.37 0.39
C TYR A 6 15.65 1.47 0.68
N GLN A 7 15.25 2.25 -0.32
CA GLN A 7 14.14 3.23 -0.24
C GLN A 7 12.75 2.58 -0.27
N GLY A 8 12.64 1.29 -0.55
CA GLY A 8 11.33 0.64 -0.69
C GLY A 8 10.69 0.79 -2.07
N ALA A 9 11.44 1.24 -3.07
CA ALA A 9 11.05 1.45 -4.46
C ALA A 9 11.34 0.18 -5.29
N MET A 10 10.57 -0.89 -5.02
CA MET A 10 10.83 -2.24 -5.51
C MET A 10 10.64 -2.37 -7.03
N MET A 11 9.62 -1.74 -7.59
CA MET A 11 9.35 -1.81 -9.03
C MET A 11 10.29 -0.88 -9.81
N GLU A 12 10.72 0.27 -9.27
CA GLU A 12 11.82 1.03 -9.87
C GLU A 12 13.13 0.27 -9.81
N CYS A 13 13.45 -0.40 -8.69
CA CYS A 13 14.63 -1.24 -8.57
C CYS A 13 14.62 -2.34 -9.63
N PHE A 14 13.49 -3.03 -9.80
CA PHE A 14 13.33 -4.09 -10.80
C PHE A 14 13.44 -3.56 -12.24
N THR A 15 12.82 -2.41 -12.53
CA THR A 15 12.89 -1.77 -13.85
C THR A 15 14.32 -1.36 -14.18
N GLU A 16 15.02 -0.76 -13.23
CA GLU A 16 16.41 -0.35 -13.38
C GLU A 16 17.33 -1.55 -13.57
N ALA A 17 17.12 -2.64 -12.83
CA ALA A 17 17.89 -3.87 -13.00
C ALA A 17 17.76 -4.44 -14.42
N LYS A 18 16.53 -4.53 -14.96
CA LYS A 18 16.32 -4.94 -16.36
C LYS A 18 17.00 -4.00 -17.35
N ARG A 19 16.97 -2.68 -17.10
CA ARG A 19 17.67 -1.69 -17.93
C ARG A 19 19.18 -1.92 -17.94
N VAL A 20 19.78 -2.16 -16.78
CA VAL A 20 21.23 -2.43 -16.64
C VAL A 20 21.61 -3.69 -17.42
N LEU A 21 20.86 -4.79 -17.30
CA LEU A 21 21.13 -6.02 -18.07
C LEU A 21 21.06 -5.82 -19.59
N ALA A 22 20.21 -4.90 -20.05
CA ALA A 22 20.05 -4.58 -21.45
C ALA A 22 21.11 -3.60 -21.98
N THR A 23 21.70 -2.75 -21.14
CA THR A 23 22.46 -1.57 -21.59
C THR A 23 23.88 -1.45 -21.06
N SER A 24 24.22 -2.04 -19.91
CA SER A 24 25.55 -1.95 -19.32
C SER A 24 26.45 -3.10 -19.80
N GLU A 25 27.72 -2.80 -20.05
CA GLU A 25 28.79 -3.79 -20.30
C GLU A 25 29.61 -4.10 -19.04
N ASP A 26 29.41 -3.36 -17.95
CA ASP A 26 30.08 -3.58 -16.67
C ASP A 26 29.58 -4.88 -16.02
N LEU A 27 30.52 -5.81 -15.77
CA LEU A 27 30.19 -7.14 -15.26
C LEU A 27 29.67 -7.12 -13.83
N ASP A 28 30.16 -6.20 -13.00
CA ASP A 28 29.75 -6.10 -11.59
C ASP A 28 28.35 -5.50 -11.48
N GLU A 29 28.05 -4.47 -12.28
CA GLU A 29 26.70 -3.90 -12.37
C GLU A 29 25.67 -4.92 -12.87
N ARG A 30 26.03 -5.69 -13.91
CA ARG A 30 25.16 -6.75 -14.44
C ARG A 30 24.92 -7.85 -13.42
N ALA A 31 25.96 -8.31 -12.72
CA ALA A 31 25.83 -9.35 -11.70
C ALA A 31 24.90 -8.93 -10.55
N LEU A 32 24.95 -7.65 -10.15
CA LEU A 32 24.00 -7.09 -9.19
C LEU A 32 22.58 -7.03 -9.75
N ALA A 33 22.42 -6.61 -11.00
CA ALA A 33 21.12 -6.56 -11.65
C ALA A 33 20.47 -7.94 -11.81
N GLU A 34 21.25 -8.99 -12.11
CA GLU A 34 20.76 -10.37 -12.17
C GLU A 34 20.16 -10.81 -10.84
N LYS A 35 20.77 -10.44 -9.70
CA LYS A 35 20.23 -10.75 -8.37
C LYS A 35 18.88 -10.08 -8.14
N TYR A 36 18.75 -8.80 -8.49
CA TYR A 36 17.48 -8.08 -8.32
C TYR A 36 16.39 -8.58 -9.26
N VAL A 37 16.73 -8.90 -10.51
CA VAL A 37 15.76 -9.50 -11.43
C VAL A 37 15.29 -10.86 -10.91
N ALA A 38 16.21 -11.70 -10.45
CA ALA A 38 15.86 -12.99 -9.86
C ALA A 38 14.97 -12.84 -8.61
N LEU A 39 15.31 -11.89 -7.73
CA LEU A 39 14.53 -11.59 -6.52
C LEU A 39 13.10 -11.14 -6.85
N PHE A 40 12.93 -10.24 -7.82
CA PHE A 40 11.62 -9.62 -8.08
C PHE A 40 10.74 -10.36 -9.08
N THR A 41 11.26 -11.36 -9.79
CA THR A 41 10.48 -12.12 -10.78
C THR A 41 9.28 -12.84 -10.13
N GLU A 42 9.39 -13.29 -8.88
CA GLU A 42 8.30 -13.99 -8.17
C GLU A 42 7.10 -13.10 -7.80
N TYR A 43 7.30 -11.78 -7.69
CA TYR A 43 6.26 -10.82 -7.33
C TYR A 43 5.40 -10.37 -8.52
N GLU A 44 5.81 -10.75 -9.73
CA GLU A 44 5.05 -10.55 -10.96
C GLU A 44 4.56 -9.09 -11.18
N TYR A 45 5.35 -8.08 -10.74
CA TYR A 45 4.99 -6.65 -10.83
C TYR A 45 4.53 -6.19 -12.22
N GLU A 46 4.96 -6.86 -13.28
CA GLU A 46 4.54 -6.56 -14.65
C GLU A 46 3.06 -6.87 -14.94
N LYS A 47 2.44 -7.71 -14.11
CA LYS A 47 1.01 -8.06 -14.18
C LYS A 47 0.12 -7.07 -13.43
N TYR A 48 0.70 -6.18 -12.64
CA TYR A 48 -0.06 -5.17 -11.92
C TYR A 48 -0.89 -4.32 -12.91
N PRO A 49 -2.12 -3.93 -12.54
CA PRO A 49 -2.93 -3.04 -13.37
C PRO A 49 -2.18 -1.75 -13.71
N LYS A 50 -2.23 -1.36 -14.99
CA LYS A 50 -1.52 -0.17 -15.47
C LYS A 50 -2.31 1.09 -15.15
N ILE A 51 -1.68 2.03 -14.45
CA ILE A 51 -2.21 3.39 -14.27
C ILE A 51 -2.42 4.03 -15.65
N THR A 52 -3.63 4.52 -15.90
CA THR A 52 -4.02 5.16 -17.16
C THR A 52 -4.11 6.69 -17.03
N HIS A 53 -4.36 7.21 -15.82
CA HIS A 53 -4.53 8.63 -15.54
C HIS A 53 -3.86 9.03 -14.22
N TYR A 54 -2.72 9.72 -14.30
CA TYR A 54 -1.99 10.20 -13.11
C TYR A 54 -2.59 11.47 -12.47
N LEU A 55 -3.57 12.12 -13.12
CA LEU A 55 -4.18 13.37 -12.65
C LEU A 55 -5.60 13.19 -12.09
N GLU A 56 -6.02 11.94 -11.87
CA GLU A 56 -7.29 11.67 -11.22
C GLU A 56 -7.27 12.23 -9.79
N ARG A 57 -8.39 12.83 -9.36
CA ARG A 57 -8.50 13.38 -7.99
C ARG A 57 -8.42 12.23 -6.99
N GLN A 58 -7.48 12.33 -6.06
CA GLN A 58 -7.27 11.33 -5.02
C GLN A 58 -8.20 11.58 -3.81
N GLU A 59 -8.41 10.52 -3.03
CA GLU A 59 -9.21 10.58 -1.80
C GLU A 59 -8.43 11.28 -0.70
N ILE A 60 -9.13 12.09 0.10
CA ILE A 60 -8.51 12.82 1.20
C ILE A 60 -8.86 12.09 2.49
N GLU A 61 -7.83 11.56 3.15
CA GLU A 61 -7.96 11.00 4.49
C GLU A 61 -8.43 12.08 5.46
N ARG A 62 -9.47 11.82 6.25
CA ARG A 62 -10.02 12.77 7.22
C ARG A 62 -9.18 12.81 8.52
N ALA A 63 -9.51 13.75 9.40
CA ALA A 63 -8.86 13.92 10.70
C ALA A 63 -9.03 12.69 11.62
N ASP A 64 -10.12 11.95 11.45
CA ASP A 64 -10.43 10.71 12.17
C ASP A 64 -9.87 9.45 11.48
N GLU A 65 -8.93 9.64 10.53
CA GLU A 65 -8.25 8.57 9.79
C GLU A 65 -9.17 7.75 8.87
N SER A 66 -10.39 8.24 8.60
CA SER A 66 -11.33 7.63 7.66
C SER A 66 -11.20 8.20 6.25
N TYR A 67 -11.77 7.47 5.28
CA TYR A 67 -11.98 7.94 3.91
C TYR A 67 -13.48 7.94 3.61
N GLU A 68 -13.97 8.98 2.94
CA GLU A 68 -15.41 9.13 2.61
C GLU A 68 -15.97 7.93 1.84
N VAL A 69 -15.19 7.43 0.88
CA VAL A 69 -15.55 6.26 0.08
C VAL A 69 -15.78 4.99 0.91
N LEU A 70 -15.32 4.95 2.16
CA LEU A 70 -15.46 3.84 3.10
C LEU A 70 -16.55 4.08 4.17
N ASP A 71 -17.30 5.18 4.14
CA ASP A 71 -18.37 5.47 5.12
C ASP A 71 -19.45 4.37 5.13
N GLU A 72 -19.73 3.78 3.95
CA GLU A 72 -20.69 2.68 3.79
C GLU A 72 -20.33 1.46 4.68
N VAL A 73 -19.06 1.27 5.06
CA VAL A 73 -18.64 0.21 5.99
C VAL A 73 -19.32 0.36 7.35
N GLN A 74 -19.34 1.56 7.93
CA GLN A 74 -19.94 1.77 9.25
C GLN A 74 -21.47 1.71 9.19
N GLU A 75 -22.06 2.22 8.11
CA GLU A 75 -23.50 2.09 7.87
C GLU A 75 -23.92 0.63 7.85
N ILE A 76 -23.20 -0.22 7.09
CA ILE A 76 -23.49 -1.65 7.00
C ILE A 76 -23.40 -2.33 8.36
N ARG A 77 -22.35 -2.03 9.12
CA ARG A 77 -22.14 -2.61 10.46
C ARG A 77 -23.16 -2.16 11.50
N SER A 78 -23.80 -1.01 11.29
CA SER A 78 -24.82 -0.51 12.20
C SER A 78 -26.13 -1.31 12.14
N HIS A 79 -26.35 -2.08 11.05
CA HIS A 79 -27.53 -2.93 10.91
C HIS A 79 -27.47 -4.13 11.86
N LYS A 80 -28.45 -4.20 12.77
CA LYS A 80 -28.60 -5.31 13.73
C LYS A 80 -29.42 -6.48 13.18
N GLU A 81 -30.22 -6.23 12.15
CA GLU A 81 -31.05 -7.23 11.52
C GLU A 81 -30.28 -7.92 10.39
N GLU A 82 -30.21 -9.25 10.45
CA GLU A 82 -29.51 -10.08 9.46
C GLU A 82 -30.01 -9.83 8.03
N ALA A 83 -31.32 -9.65 7.86
CA ALA A 83 -31.91 -9.35 6.56
C ALA A 83 -31.43 -8.01 5.99
N ALA A 84 -31.32 -6.97 6.82
CA ALA A 84 -30.84 -5.65 6.40
C ALA A 84 -29.35 -5.69 6.04
N PHE A 85 -28.53 -6.36 6.87
CA PHE A 85 -27.12 -6.57 6.58
C PHE A 85 -26.93 -7.33 5.24
N THR A 86 -27.65 -8.44 5.07
CA THR A 86 -27.59 -9.27 3.85
C THR A 86 -28.00 -8.48 2.61
N ALA A 87 -29.03 -7.63 2.71
CA ALA A 87 -29.44 -6.78 1.60
C ALA A 87 -28.35 -5.78 1.20
N ARG A 88 -27.61 -5.20 2.16
CA ARG A 88 -26.51 -4.27 1.86
C ARG A 88 -25.31 -4.99 1.23
N VAL A 89 -24.91 -6.15 1.76
CA VAL A 89 -23.84 -6.97 1.15
C VAL A 89 -24.22 -7.39 -0.28
N THR A 90 -25.47 -7.81 -0.50
CA THR A 90 -25.97 -8.13 -1.84
C THR A 90 -25.88 -6.94 -2.79
N ALA A 91 -26.21 -5.73 -2.30
CA ALA A 91 -26.12 -4.51 -3.10
C ALA A 91 -24.66 -4.17 -3.47
N LEU A 92 -23.71 -4.39 -2.57
CA LEU A 92 -22.27 -4.25 -2.87
C LEU A 92 -21.85 -5.23 -3.97
N GLU A 93 -22.21 -6.50 -3.86
CA GLU A 93 -21.88 -7.50 -4.88
C GLU A 93 -22.47 -7.15 -6.26
N GLN A 94 -23.70 -6.64 -6.29
CA GLN A 94 -24.30 -6.19 -7.55
C GLN A 94 -23.57 -4.97 -8.11
N ARG A 95 -23.25 -3.96 -7.28
CA ARG A 95 -22.47 -2.78 -7.69
C ARG A 95 -21.10 -3.15 -8.24
N ALA A 96 -20.43 -4.14 -7.63
CA ALA A 96 -19.14 -4.65 -8.07
C ALA A 96 -19.20 -5.36 -9.45
N LYS A 97 -20.37 -5.91 -9.81
CA LYS A 97 -20.61 -6.61 -11.09
C LYS A 97 -21.07 -5.66 -12.20
N THR A 98 -21.95 -4.72 -11.90
CA THR A 98 -22.71 -3.96 -12.93
C THR A 98 -22.41 -2.47 -12.95
N GLY A 99 -21.77 -1.93 -11.90
CA GLY A 99 -21.44 -0.52 -11.80
C GLY A 99 -20.41 -0.08 -12.85
N ASN A 100 -20.24 1.24 -12.98
CA ASN A 100 -19.11 1.80 -13.70
C ASN A 100 -17.78 1.53 -12.96
N SER A 101 -16.64 1.88 -13.55
CA SER A 101 -15.32 1.62 -12.96
C SER A 101 -15.15 2.13 -11.53
N GLU A 102 -15.63 3.34 -11.23
CA GLU A 102 -15.52 3.96 -9.91
C GLU A 102 -16.45 3.30 -8.88
N GLU A 103 -17.70 3.04 -9.26
CA GLU A 103 -18.69 2.35 -8.42
C GLU A 103 -18.23 0.93 -8.08
N ARG A 104 -17.66 0.22 -9.06
CA ARG A 104 -17.11 -1.13 -8.87
C ARG A 104 -15.93 -1.10 -7.93
N ALA A 105 -14.98 -0.19 -8.15
CA ALA A 105 -13.79 -0.08 -7.32
C ALA A 105 -14.14 0.26 -5.86
N THR A 106 -15.02 1.23 -5.67
CA THR A 106 -15.56 1.61 -4.36
C THR A 106 -16.24 0.42 -3.67
N SER A 107 -17.10 -0.32 -4.40
CA SER A 107 -17.79 -1.49 -3.84
C SER A 107 -16.81 -2.56 -3.36
N PHE A 108 -15.78 -2.85 -4.16
CA PHE A 108 -14.74 -3.79 -3.77
C PHE A 108 -13.93 -3.30 -2.56
N ALA A 109 -13.61 -2.01 -2.48
CA ALA A 109 -12.91 -1.46 -1.31
C ALA A 109 -13.75 -1.59 -0.02
N VAL A 110 -15.05 -1.28 -0.08
CA VAL A 110 -15.97 -1.45 1.05
C VAL A 110 -16.05 -2.93 1.46
N GLN A 111 -16.14 -3.85 0.50
CA GLN A 111 -16.11 -5.29 0.78
C GLN A 111 -14.78 -5.72 1.44
N GLY A 112 -13.66 -5.19 0.98
CA GLY A 112 -12.34 -5.46 1.56
C GLY A 112 -12.26 -5.06 3.04
N GLU A 113 -12.71 -3.86 3.38
CA GLU A 113 -12.80 -3.39 4.77
C GLU A 113 -13.73 -4.26 5.63
N LEU A 114 -14.89 -4.68 5.10
CA LEU A 114 -15.77 -5.61 5.81
C LEU A 114 -15.08 -6.96 6.08
N PHE A 115 -14.30 -7.48 5.13
CA PHE A 115 -13.52 -8.70 5.33
C PHE A 115 -12.39 -8.52 6.36
N ILE A 116 -11.72 -7.36 6.39
CA ILE A 116 -10.76 -7.04 7.46
C ILE A 116 -11.41 -7.14 8.84
N LEU A 117 -12.58 -6.53 8.99
CA LEU A 117 -13.32 -6.52 10.25
C LEU A 117 -13.86 -7.90 10.64
N ALA A 118 -14.05 -8.78 9.66
CA ALA A 118 -14.40 -10.18 9.87
C ALA A 118 -13.17 -11.11 10.00
N HIS A 119 -11.95 -10.57 10.03
CA HIS A 119 -10.69 -11.31 10.13
C HIS A 119 -10.36 -12.21 8.92
N HIS A 120 -10.95 -11.93 7.76
CA HIS A 120 -10.74 -12.63 6.49
C HIS A 120 -9.72 -11.87 5.62
N TYR A 121 -8.46 -11.90 6.03
CA TYR A 121 -7.44 -10.99 5.47
C TYR A 121 -7.07 -11.28 4.01
N ARG A 122 -7.11 -12.55 3.58
CA ARG A 122 -6.81 -12.92 2.18
C ARG A 122 -7.92 -12.44 1.25
N GLU A 123 -9.16 -12.61 1.66
CA GLU A 123 -10.34 -12.13 0.95
C GLU A 123 -10.35 -10.59 0.89
N ALA A 124 -9.93 -9.92 1.96
CA ALA A 124 -9.79 -8.47 1.98
C ALA A 124 -8.76 -7.95 0.96
N VAL A 125 -7.55 -8.52 0.96
CA VAL A 125 -6.50 -8.18 -0.03
C VAL A 125 -7.02 -8.43 -1.43
N HIS A 126 -7.66 -9.58 -1.67
CA HIS A 126 -8.26 -9.87 -2.97
C HIS A 126 -9.31 -8.84 -3.40
N CYS A 127 -10.17 -8.38 -2.48
CA CYS A 127 -11.12 -7.32 -2.76
C CYS A 127 -10.41 -6.01 -3.14
N PHE A 128 -9.35 -5.61 -2.44
CA PHE A 128 -8.59 -4.41 -2.81
C PHE A 128 -7.89 -4.55 -4.18
N GLU A 129 -7.36 -5.73 -4.52
CA GLU A 129 -6.84 -6.02 -5.87
C GLU A 129 -7.94 -5.89 -6.94
N GLN A 130 -9.16 -6.35 -6.68
CA GLN A 130 -10.29 -6.14 -7.58
C GLN A 130 -10.69 -4.66 -7.69
N ALA A 131 -10.55 -3.89 -6.61
CA ALA A 131 -10.77 -2.45 -6.64
C ALA A 131 -9.75 -1.75 -7.55
N ILE A 132 -8.48 -2.13 -7.44
CA ILE A 132 -7.39 -1.66 -8.32
C ILE A 132 -7.65 -2.06 -9.78
N ALA A 133 -8.08 -3.30 -10.03
CA ALA A 133 -8.39 -3.77 -11.38
C ALA A 133 -9.58 -3.00 -12.01
N ALA A 134 -10.54 -2.58 -11.18
CA ALA A 134 -11.69 -1.77 -11.64
C ALA A 134 -11.31 -0.31 -11.88
N ASN A 135 -10.50 0.29 -11.00
CA ASN A 135 -9.92 1.63 -11.16
C ASN A 135 -8.46 1.68 -10.66
N PRO A 136 -7.47 1.60 -11.56
CA PRO A 136 -6.06 1.58 -11.18
C PRO A 136 -5.50 2.97 -10.84
N ASN A 137 -6.27 4.05 -11.00
CA ASN A 137 -5.78 5.43 -10.87
C ASN A 137 -6.03 6.04 -9.48
N LYS A 138 -6.62 5.28 -8.56
CA LYS A 138 -6.89 5.71 -7.19
C LYS A 138 -5.83 5.12 -6.26
N GLY A 139 -4.91 5.98 -5.79
CA GLY A 139 -3.84 5.62 -4.87
C GLY A 139 -4.35 4.99 -3.58
N LEU A 140 -5.58 5.34 -3.15
CA LEU A 140 -6.23 4.74 -1.98
C LEU A 140 -6.28 3.21 -2.06
N TYR A 141 -6.69 2.62 -3.19
CA TYR A 141 -6.85 1.17 -3.27
C TYR A 141 -5.51 0.44 -3.21
N TRP A 142 -4.48 0.99 -3.87
CA TRP A 142 -3.10 0.51 -3.74
C TRP A 142 -2.60 0.61 -2.30
N GLY A 143 -2.84 1.75 -1.65
CA GLY A 143 -2.41 2.01 -0.27
C GLY A 143 -3.07 1.08 0.75
N LEU A 144 -4.38 0.84 0.62
CA LEU A 144 -5.12 -0.11 1.45
C LEU A 144 -4.60 -1.54 1.28
N THR A 145 -4.30 -1.96 0.05
CA THR A 145 -3.69 -3.28 -0.20
C THR A 145 -2.35 -3.40 0.50
N GLY A 146 -1.42 -2.47 0.28
CA GLY A 146 -0.10 -2.50 0.90
C GLY A 146 -0.15 -2.45 2.43
N GLN A 147 -1.03 -1.63 2.99
CA GLN A 147 -1.27 -1.56 4.44
C GLN A 147 -1.79 -2.89 4.99
N ALA A 148 -2.80 -3.48 4.35
CA ALA A 148 -3.36 -4.76 4.77
C ALA A 148 -2.31 -5.87 4.69
N MET A 149 -1.54 -5.92 3.60
CA MET A 149 -0.48 -6.91 3.41
C MET A 149 0.57 -6.85 4.51
N HIS A 150 1.07 -5.65 4.83
CA HIS A 150 1.99 -5.47 5.95
C HIS A 150 1.36 -5.91 7.28
N ARG A 151 0.17 -5.41 7.59
CA ARG A 151 -0.51 -5.67 8.88
C ARG A 151 -0.80 -7.15 9.12
N PHE A 152 -1.05 -7.93 8.07
CA PHE A 152 -1.46 -9.33 8.18
C PHE A 152 -0.38 -10.32 7.72
N GLY A 153 0.88 -9.88 7.64
CA GLY A 153 2.03 -10.77 7.48
C GLY A 153 2.19 -11.37 6.09
N PHE A 154 1.76 -10.65 5.05
CA PHE A 154 2.13 -10.97 3.67
C PHE A 154 3.58 -10.54 3.39
N MET A 155 4.09 -10.85 2.19
CA MET A 155 5.50 -10.62 1.87
C MET A 155 5.83 -9.11 1.84
N PRO A 156 6.87 -8.65 2.57
CA PRO A 156 7.21 -7.23 2.64
C PRO A 156 7.48 -6.55 1.29
N PHE A 157 8.16 -7.23 0.37
CA PHE A 157 8.44 -6.68 -0.97
C PHE A 157 7.18 -6.53 -1.82
N ASP A 158 6.17 -7.38 -1.62
CA ASP A 158 4.88 -7.26 -2.29
C ASP A 158 4.12 -6.04 -1.75
N ALA A 159 4.04 -5.90 -0.43
CA ALA A 159 3.44 -4.74 0.23
C ALA A 159 4.09 -3.41 -0.22
N LEU A 160 5.42 -3.39 -0.37
CA LEU A 160 6.15 -2.22 -0.89
C LEU A 160 5.82 -1.92 -2.35
N GLY A 161 5.61 -2.92 -3.21
CA GLY A 161 5.17 -2.70 -4.59
C GLY A 161 3.80 -2.00 -4.66
N PHE A 162 2.85 -2.39 -3.80
CA PHE A 162 1.56 -1.70 -3.70
C PHE A 162 1.69 -0.28 -3.13
N LEU A 163 2.50 -0.09 -2.08
CA LEU A 163 2.73 1.24 -1.48
C LEU A 163 3.44 2.20 -2.44
N GLU A 164 4.37 1.70 -3.25
CA GLU A 164 5.05 2.48 -4.29
C GLU A 164 4.05 3.05 -5.31
N GLN A 165 3.10 2.23 -5.79
CA GLN A 165 2.04 2.73 -6.67
C GLN A 165 1.11 3.72 -5.95
N ALA A 166 0.78 3.49 -4.68
CA ALA A 166 -0.03 4.41 -3.88
C ALA A 166 0.64 5.79 -3.77
N ILE A 167 1.93 5.83 -3.43
CA ILE A 167 2.73 7.05 -3.31
C ILE A 167 2.90 7.74 -4.67
N LYS A 168 3.05 6.98 -5.76
CA LYS A 168 3.15 7.54 -7.10
C LYS A 168 1.88 8.26 -7.55
N LEU A 169 0.72 7.75 -7.15
CA LEU A 169 -0.59 8.35 -7.46
C LEU A 169 -0.97 9.48 -6.49
N ASP A 170 -0.64 9.32 -5.21
CA ASP A 170 -0.97 10.26 -4.14
C ASP A 170 0.23 10.49 -3.23
N ALA A 171 1.21 11.23 -3.75
CA ALA A 171 2.45 11.53 -3.03
C ALA A 171 2.22 12.39 -1.77
N THR A 172 1.06 13.03 -1.64
CA THR A 172 0.75 13.95 -0.53
C THR A 172 0.09 13.27 0.67
N ASN A 173 -0.27 11.99 0.55
CA ASN A 173 -0.92 11.27 1.62
C ASN A 173 0.10 10.66 2.58
N ALA A 174 0.23 11.27 3.76
CA ALA A 174 1.18 10.87 4.79
C ALA A 174 1.05 9.38 5.22
N ARG A 175 -0.15 8.79 5.13
CA ARG A 175 -0.38 7.40 5.53
C ARG A 175 0.38 6.40 4.67
N TRP A 176 0.53 6.67 3.37
CA TRP A 176 1.25 5.74 2.48
C TRP A 176 2.75 5.73 2.77
N HIS A 177 3.33 6.90 3.02
CA HIS A 177 4.73 7.02 3.48
C HIS A 177 4.93 6.36 4.84
N TRP A 178 4.02 6.58 5.80
CA TRP A 178 4.13 5.92 7.11
C TRP A 178 4.07 4.40 7.00
N ASN A 179 3.13 3.85 6.24
CA ASN A 179 3.06 2.41 5.99
C ASN A 179 4.32 1.89 5.29
N GLN A 180 4.89 2.63 4.34
CA GLN A 180 6.17 2.28 3.69
C GLN A 180 7.28 2.19 4.73
N ALA A 181 7.42 3.19 5.61
CA ALA A 181 8.43 3.18 6.66
C ALA A 181 8.28 1.99 7.62
N LEU A 182 7.04 1.62 7.99
CA LEU A 182 6.81 0.44 8.83
C LEU A 182 7.31 -0.85 8.17
N VAL A 183 7.09 -1.02 6.86
CA VAL A 183 7.61 -2.18 6.12
C VAL A 183 9.15 -2.14 6.02
N LEU A 184 9.74 -0.95 5.86
CA LEU A 184 11.20 -0.80 5.87
C LEU A 184 11.79 -1.14 7.25
N MET A 185 11.14 -0.75 8.34
CA MET A 185 11.56 -1.14 9.70
C MET A 185 11.49 -2.65 9.90
N GLN A 186 10.43 -3.30 9.39
CA GLN A 186 10.32 -4.75 9.39
C GLN A 186 11.50 -5.38 8.62
N LEU A 187 11.80 -4.92 7.41
CA LEU A 187 12.92 -5.42 6.61
C LEU A 187 14.27 -5.19 7.28
N ALA A 188 14.47 -4.05 7.92
CA ALA A 188 15.68 -3.77 8.70
C ALA A 188 15.89 -4.80 9.80
N LYS A 189 14.80 -5.16 10.51
CA LYS A 189 14.81 -6.19 11.55
C LYS A 189 15.02 -7.59 10.98
N ASP A 190 14.23 -7.97 9.98
CA ASP A 190 14.22 -9.34 9.45
C ASP A 190 15.51 -9.68 8.71
N LEU A 191 16.07 -8.71 7.97
CA LEU A 191 17.27 -8.89 7.15
C LEU A 191 18.57 -8.43 7.85
N GLN A 192 18.47 -7.74 8.99
CA GLN A 192 19.62 -7.15 9.68
C GLN A 192 20.40 -6.16 8.80
N GLU A 193 19.68 -5.43 7.95
CA GLU A 193 20.22 -4.49 6.97
C GLU A 193 19.92 -3.04 7.41
N PRO A 194 20.89 -2.32 8.00
CA PRO A 194 20.65 -1.01 8.62
C PRO A 194 20.26 0.09 7.63
N ALA A 195 20.56 -0.10 6.33
CA ALA A 195 20.16 0.82 5.28
C ALA A 195 18.63 0.95 5.17
N PHE A 196 17.87 -0.11 5.48
CA PHE A 196 16.41 -0.02 5.54
C PHE A 196 15.92 0.86 6.69
N LEU A 197 16.53 0.75 7.87
CA LEU A 197 16.17 1.59 9.03
C LEU A 197 16.47 3.07 8.77
N ALA A 198 17.62 3.35 8.14
CA ALA A 198 17.99 4.72 7.75
C ALA A 198 16.96 5.33 6.77
N ASN A 199 16.51 4.55 5.78
CA ASN A 199 15.48 5.02 4.84
C ASN A 199 14.11 5.12 5.51
N ALA A 200 13.75 4.22 6.43
CA ALA A 200 12.53 4.34 7.22
C ALA A 200 12.48 5.67 7.99
N ALA A 201 13.58 6.08 8.60
CA ALA A 201 13.69 7.36 9.31
C ALA A 201 13.41 8.55 8.38
N ILE A 202 14.02 8.56 7.20
CA ILE A 202 13.82 9.60 6.17
C ILE A 202 12.34 9.64 5.73
N THR A 203 11.75 8.47 5.49
CA THR A 203 10.35 8.36 5.08
C THR A 203 9.38 8.83 6.18
N LEU A 204 9.66 8.54 7.45
CA LEU A 204 8.86 9.02 8.59
C LEU A 204 8.94 10.54 8.73
N GLU A 205 10.13 11.12 8.63
CA GLU A 205 10.32 12.57 8.63
C GLU A 205 9.52 13.22 7.49
N HIS A 206 9.58 12.65 6.30
CA HIS A 206 8.78 13.13 5.17
C HIS A 206 7.27 13.01 5.43
N ALA A 207 6.81 11.87 5.95
CA ALA A 207 5.40 11.66 6.30
C ALA A 207 4.89 12.72 7.30
N LEU A 208 5.70 13.10 8.29
CA LEU A 208 5.36 14.16 9.26
C LEU A 208 5.16 15.54 8.58
N THR A 209 5.91 15.83 7.52
CA THR A 209 5.75 17.08 6.74
C THR A 209 4.46 17.08 5.92
N LEU A 210 3.94 15.90 5.58
CA LEU A 210 2.72 15.74 4.77
C LEU A 210 1.44 15.71 5.63
N CYS A 211 1.55 15.42 6.93
CA CYS A 211 0.40 15.49 7.83
C CYS A 211 -0.20 16.90 7.82
N ARG A 212 -1.51 16.99 7.59
CA ARG A 212 -2.24 18.25 7.70
C ARG A 212 -2.46 18.63 9.17
N GLU A 213 -2.89 19.86 9.43
CA GLU A 213 -3.02 20.40 10.79
C GLU A 213 -4.01 19.61 11.63
N GLU A 214 -5.12 19.17 11.02
CA GLU A 214 -6.19 18.43 11.68
C GLU A 214 -5.88 16.95 11.95
N GLN A 215 -4.85 16.38 11.32
CA GLN A 215 -4.49 14.96 11.44
C GLN A 215 -3.62 14.68 12.68
N LEU A 216 -4.10 15.09 13.86
CA LEU A 216 -3.33 15.01 15.11
C LEU A 216 -2.98 13.58 15.53
N SER A 217 -3.93 12.65 15.38
CA SER A 217 -3.74 11.24 15.75
C SER A 217 -2.68 10.57 14.87
N LEU A 218 -2.82 10.69 13.55
CA LEU A 218 -1.84 10.19 12.58
C LEU A 218 -0.44 10.77 12.83
N ARG A 219 -0.33 12.09 13.04
CA ARG A 219 0.94 12.75 13.34
C ARG A 219 1.59 12.17 14.61
N ALA A 220 0.81 11.97 15.66
CA ALA A 220 1.31 11.40 16.91
C ALA A 220 1.79 9.95 16.73
N ALA A 221 1.07 9.16 15.93
CA ALA A 221 1.45 7.77 15.66
C ALA A 221 2.74 7.68 14.83
N ILE A 222 2.91 8.53 13.81
CA ILE A 222 4.15 8.63 13.03
C ILE A 222 5.31 9.08 13.92
N GLN A 223 5.11 10.09 14.76
CA GLN A 223 6.15 10.57 15.67
C GLN A 223 6.58 9.49 16.66
N THR A 224 5.62 8.78 17.26
CA THR A 224 5.91 7.65 18.16
C THR A 224 6.69 6.55 17.44
N THR A 225 6.29 6.24 16.20
CA THR A 225 7.02 5.26 15.36
C THR A 225 8.46 5.68 15.16
N TYR A 226 8.71 6.96 14.85
CA TYR A 226 10.06 7.50 14.68
C TYR A 226 10.89 7.43 15.97
N ASP A 227 10.31 7.86 17.09
CA ASP A 227 10.99 7.89 18.39
C ASP A 227 11.35 6.48 18.89
N GLU A 228 10.56 5.47 18.54
CA GLU A 228 10.72 4.09 19.01
C GLU A 228 11.38 3.14 17.98
N MET A 229 11.72 3.61 16.78
CA MET A 229 12.13 2.73 15.68
C MET A 229 13.39 1.91 15.98
N GLU A 230 14.36 2.47 16.71
CA GLU A 230 15.57 1.74 17.11
C GLU A 230 15.25 0.62 18.08
N ASN A 231 14.38 0.89 19.07
CA ASN A 231 13.95 -0.12 20.04
C ASN A 231 13.27 -1.30 19.33
N TYR A 232 12.46 -1.04 18.31
CA TYR A 232 11.76 -2.07 17.54
C TYR A 232 12.72 -3.03 16.81
N VAL A 233 13.79 -2.49 16.20
CA VAL A 233 14.76 -3.28 15.42
C VAL A 233 15.68 -4.07 16.34
N PHE A 234 16.06 -3.53 17.50
CA PHE A 234 17.02 -4.15 18.41
C PHE A 234 16.41 -4.92 19.59
N SER A 235 15.07 -5.01 19.67
CA SER A 235 14.32 -5.85 20.64
C SER A 235 14.16 -7.31 20.21
#